data_AF-A0A4Y4XJT8-F1
#
_entry.id   AF-A0A4Y4XJT8-F1
#
_cell.length_a   1.000
_cell.length_b   1.000
_cell.length_c   1.000
_cell.angle_alpha   90.00
_cell.angle_beta   90.00
_cell.angle_gamma   90.00
#
_symmetry.space_group_name_H-M   'P 1'
#
loop_
_entity.id
_entity.type
_entity.pdbx_description
1 polymer ?
#
loop_
_entity_poly.entity_id
_entity_poly.type
_entity_poly.pdbx_seq_one_letter_code
_entity_poly.pdbx_strand_id
1 'polypeptide(L)'
;LSQGACSLKAFEKRLALVYEIPLDDLKNARLSQGVIEVRANCTYEEINYFLSAQQSSLDKDLQQSLLGFLEVALKLKKERLKKGFNFNSFENKLYLNKEGCIEKIETEKESDAHTLI
;
A
#
# COMPACT_ATOMS: atom_id res chain seq x y z
N LEU A 1 -19.13 -1.74 11.50
CA LEU A 1 -18.24 -2.74 10.86
C LEU A 1 -16.97 -2.09 10.30
N SER A 2 -17.11 -1.13 9.36
CA SER A 2 -15.98 -0.51 8.63
C SER A 2 -14.91 0.17 9.49
N GLN A 3 -15.28 0.87 10.56
CA GLN A 3 -14.34 1.60 11.44
C GLN A 3 -13.84 0.77 12.64
N GLY A 4 -14.37 -0.44 12.81
CA GLY A 4 -14.12 -1.29 13.98
C GLY A 4 -13.61 -2.66 13.57
N ALA A 5 -14.47 -3.68 13.65
CA ALA A 5 -14.11 -5.08 13.49
C ALA A 5 -13.46 -5.45 12.14
N CYS A 6 -13.71 -4.70 11.06
CA CYS A 6 -13.15 -4.99 9.74
C CYS A 6 -11.92 -4.13 9.39
N SER A 7 -11.63 -3.08 10.17
CA SER A 7 -10.48 -2.21 9.93
C SER A 7 -9.19 -2.91 10.37
N LEU A 8 -8.20 -2.98 9.47
CA LEU A 8 -6.91 -3.61 9.71
C LEU A 8 -5.96 -2.64 10.45
N LYS A 9 -6.27 -2.40 11.73
CA LYS A 9 -5.45 -1.55 12.61
C LYS A 9 -4.18 -2.28 13.05
N ALA A 10 -3.09 -1.53 13.18
CA ALA A 10 -1.82 -2.05 13.64
C ALA A 10 -1.93 -2.65 15.05
N PHE A 11 -1.22 -3.75 15.27
CA PHE A 11 -1.12 -4.48 16.54
C PHE A 11 -2.44 -5.02 17.07
N GLU A 12 -3.45 -5.14 16.20
CA GLU A 12 -4.72 -5.76 16.54
C GLU A 12 -4.97 -7.00 15.68
N LYS A 13 -5.40 -8.09 16.32
CA LYS A 13 -5.80 -9.31 15.61
C LYS A 13 -7.10 -9.11 14.84
N ARG A 14 -7.13 -9.61 13.60
CA ARG A 14 -8.27 -9.54 12.70
C ARG A 14 -8.48 -10.84 11.95
N LEU A 15 -9.74 -11.20 11.73
CA LEU A 15 -10.11 -12.25 10.79
C LEU A 15 -9.93 -11.72 9.37
N ALA A 16 -9.28 -12.51 8.53
CA ALA A 16 -9.03 -12.16 7.14
C ALA A 16 -9.24 -13.35 6.23
N LEU A 17 -9.61 -13.05 4.99
CA LEU A 17 -9.50 -13.97 3.88
C LEU A 17 -8.16 -13.68 3.18
N VAL A 18 -7.25 -14.65 3.17
CA VAL A 18 -5.87 -14.47 2.73
C VAL A 18 -5.64 -15.23 1.43
N TYR A 19 -5.12 -14.52 0.43
CA TYR A 19 -4.58 -15.10 -0.80
C TYR A 19 -3.07 -15.24 -0.66
N GLU A 20 -2.57 -16.47 -0.72
CA GLU A 20 -1.16 -16.77 -0.88
C GLU A 20 -0.89 -16.98 -2.37
N ILE A 21 -0.08 -16.11 -2.98
CA ILE A 21 0.18 -16.10 -4.42
C ILE A 21 1.67 -16.35 -4.67
N PRO A 22 2.07 -17.52 -5.19
CA PRO A 22 3.42 -17.74 -5.66
C PRO A 22 3.69 -16.88 -6.90
N LEU A 23 4.74 -16.04 -6.86
CA LEU A 23 5.05 -15.11 -7.94
C LEU A 23 5.42 -15.82 -9.26
N ASP A 24 6.09 -16.96 -9.18
CA ASP A 24 6.51 -17.76 -10.34
C ASP A 24 5.48 -18.83 -10.75
N ASP A 25 4.41 -19.02 -9.96
CA ASP A 25 3.41 -20.07 -10.20
C ASP A 25 2.01 -19.69 -9.71
N LEU A 26 1.40 -18.75 -10.44
CA LEU A 26 0.08 -18.21 -10.13
C LEU A 26 -1.02 -19.28 -10.05
N LYS A 27 -0.88 -20.41 -10.75
CA LYS A 27 -1.88 -21.50 -10.76
C LYS A 27 -2.00 -22.18 -9.40
N ASN A 28 -0.95 -22.10 -8.59
CA ASN A 28 -0.90 -22.65 -7.23
C ASN A 28 -1.29 -21.63 -6.15
N ALA A 29 -1.90 -20.50 -6.53
CA ALA A 29 -2.47 -19.57 -5.56
C ALA A 29 -3.51 -20.25 -4.66
N ARG A 30 -3.47 -19.96 -3.36
CA ARG A 30 -4.33 -20.57 -2.35
C ARG A 30 -5.15 -19.52 -1.65
N LEU A 31 -6.41 -19.85 -1.40
CA LEU A 31 -7.33 -19.04 -0.60
C LEU A 31 -7.55 -19.72 0.75
N SER A 32 -7.36 -18.97 1.84
CA SER A 32 -7.56 -19.47 3.19
C SER A 32 -8.17 -18.42 4.11
N GLN A 33 -8.85 -18.86 5.16
CA GLN A 33 -9.24 -17.99 6.26
C GLN A 33 -8.14 -17.99 7.31
N GLY A 34 -7.83 -16.83 7.88
CA GLY A 34 -6.76 -16.69 8.85
C GLY A 34 -7.02 -15.59 9.88
N VAL A 35 -6.19 -15.58 10.92
CA VAL A 35 -6.07 -14.47 11.86
C VAL A 35 -4.76 -13.75 11.53
N ILE A 36 -4.85 -12.46 11.21
CA ILE A 36 -3.69 -11.62 10.93
C ILE A 36 -3.54 -10.55 12.01
N GLU A 37 -2.33 -10.03 12.16
CA GLU A 37 -2.02 -8.87 12.99
C GLU A 37 -1.12 -7.94 12.16
N VAL A 38 -1.60 -6.73 11.89
CA VAL A 38 -0.87 -5.75 11.08
C VAL A 38 0.29 -5.19 11.90
N ARG A 39 1.50 -5.21 11.35
CA ARG A 39 2.70 -4.73 12.06
C ARG A 39 2.86 -3.21 12.05
N ALA A 40 2.30 -2.53 11.04
CA ALA A 40 2.33 -1.08 10.93
C ALA A 40 1.20 -0.60 10.02
N ASN A 41 0.59 0.54 10.38
CA ASN A 41 -0.18 1.33 9.43
C ASN A 41 0.74 2.45 8.95
N CYS A 42 0.92 2.57 7.63
CA CYS A 42 1.80 3.57 7.03
C CYS A 42 0.99 4.38 6.01
N THR A 43 1.34 5.65 5.85
CA THR A 43 0.84 6.47 4.74
C THR A 43 1.74 6.35 3.51
N TYR A 44 1.21 6.71 2.34
CA TYR A 44 2.03 6.73 1.12
C TYR A 44 3.21 7.70 1.23
N GLU A 45 3.02 8.83 1.90
CA GLU A 45 4.06 9.83 2.14
C GLU A 45 5.19 9.28 3.01
N GLU A 46 4.87 8.53 4.08
CA GLU A 46 5.87 7.88 4.93
C GLU A 46 6.69 6.84 4.15
N ILE A 47 6.04 6.02 3.34
CA ILE A 47 6.72 5.02 2.52
C ILE A 47 7.56 5.69 1.43
N ASN A 48 7.04 6.73 0.75
CA ASN A 48 7.82 7.49 -0.25
C ASN A 48 9.04 8.17 0.39
N TYR A 49 8.89 8.72 1.58
CA TYR A 49 10.00 9.31 2.32
C TYR A 49 11.05 8.23 2.65
N PHE A 50 10.62 7.06 3.12
CA PHE A 50 11.52 5.93 3.35
C PHE A 50 12.26 5.50 2.08
N LEU A 51 11.55 5.33 0.96
CA LEU A 51 12.16 4.91 -0.30
C LEU A 51 13.18 5.92 -0.84
N SER A 52 12.96 7.22 -0.61
CA SER A 52 13.84 8.29 -1.09
C SER A 52 15.02 8.58 -0.16
N ALA A 53 14.78 8.68 1.14
CA ALA A 53 15.79 9.07 2.13
C ALA A 53 16.47 7.86 2.80
N GLN A 54 15.95 6.64 2.61
CA GLN A 54 16.38 5.41 3.29
C GLN A 54 16.37 5.56 4.82
N GLN A 55 15.44 6.36 5.32
CA GLN A 55 15.24 6.62 6.75
C GLN A 55 13.78 6.33 7.10
N SER A 56 13.59 5.54 8.15
CA SER A 56 12.26 5.19 8.64
C SER A 56 12.31 4.77 10.10
N SER A 57 11.21 5.00 10.81
CA SER A 57 10.95 4.42 12.13
C SER A 57 10.43 2.98 12.07
N LEU A 58 10.15 2.47 10.86
CA LEU A 58 9.72 1.08 10.66
C LEU A 58 10.79 0.10 11.11
N ASP A 59 10.35 -1.05 11.61
CA ASP A 59 11.24 -2.15 11.94
C ASP A 59 12.05 -2.62 10.71
N LYS A 60 13.28 -3.12 10.94
CA LYS A 60 14.18 -3.51 9.85
C LYS A 60 13.63 -4.62 8.97
N ASP A 61 12.86 -5.55 9.54
CA ASP A 61 12.25 -6.64 8.75
C ASP A 61 11.19 -6.08 7.79
N LEU A 62 10.42 -5.07 8.23
CA LEU A 62 9.46 -4.38 7.38
C LEU A 62 10.15 -3.59 6.27
N GLN A 63 11.22 -2.88 6.61
CA GLN A 63 12.03 -2.16 5.61
C GLN A 63 12.56 -3.12 4.54
N GLN A 64 13.14 -4.26 4.96
CA GLN A 64 13.67 -5.28 4.05
C GLN A 64 12.58 -5.91 3.18
N SER A 65 11.40 -6.19 3.76
CA SER A 65 10.26 -6.71 3.02
C SER A 65 9.74 -5.73 1.98
N LEU A 66 9.64 -4.44 2.32
CA LEU A 66 9.19 -3.38 1.41
C LEU A 66 10.16 -3.21 0.23
N LEU A 67 11.46 -3.11 0.52
CA LEU A 67 12.48 -2.97 -0.53
C LEU A 67 12.55 -4.21 -1.43
N GLY A 68 12.47 -5.42 -0.84
CA GLY A 68 12.48 -6.67 -1.59
C GLY A 68 11.26 -6.81 -2.51
N PHE A 69 10.09 -6.36 -2.07
CA PHE A 69 8.88 -6.41 -2.89
C PHE A 69 8.80 -5.28 -3.93
N LEU A 70 9.40 -4.12 -3.68
CA LEU A 70 9.37 -2.97 -4.59
C LEU A 70 9.90 -3.31 -5.98
N GLU A 71 11.03 -4.01 -6.06
CA GLU A 71 11.61 -4.43 -7.34
C GLU A 71 10.63 -5.33 -8.13
N VAL A 72 9.99 -6.26 -7.43
CA VAL A 72 8.97 -7.15 -8.01
C VAL A 72 7.77 -6.35 -8.50
N ALA A 73 7.24 -5.45 -7.68
CA ALA A 73 6.06 -4.64 -8.00
C ALA A 73 6.30 -3.75 -9.24
N LEU A 74 7.45 -3.08 -9.30
CA LEU A 74 7.84 -2.26 -10.46
C LEU A 74 7.95 -3.09 -11.74
N LYS A 75 8.53 -4.30 -11.65
CA LYS A 75 8.62 -5.23 -12.78
C LYS A 75 7.23 -5.68 -13.25
N LEU A 76 6.36 -6.06 -12.31
CA LEU A 76 4.99 -6.47 -12.61
C LEU A 76 4.18 -5.33 -13.27
N LYS A 77 4.31 -4.10 -12.75
CA LYS A 77 3.69 -2.91 -13.37
C LYS A 77 4.19 -2.71 -14.80
N LYS A 78 5.51 -2.78 -15.03
CA LYS A 78 6.10 -2.64 -16.37
C LYS A 78 5.57 -3.70 -17.34
N GLU A 79 5.51 -4.96 -16.94
CA GLU A 79 4.98 -6.04 -17.78
C GLU A 79 3.49 -5.88 -18.06
N ARG A 80 2.68 -5.52 -17.04
CA ARG A 80 1.25 -5.23 -17.18
C ARG A 80 1.01 -4.14 -18.22
N LEU A 81 1.79 -3.06 -18.20
CA LEU A 81 1.63 -1.91 -19.12
C LEU A 81 2.04 -2.21 -20.58
N LYS A 82 2.69 -3.33 -20.86
CA LYS A 82 2.91 -3.76 -22.27
C LYS A 82 1.61 -4.20 -22.95
N LYS A 83 0.61 -4.65 -22.18
CA LYS A 83 -0.65 -5.22 -22.69
C LYS A 83 -1.90 -4.57 -22.10
N GLY A 84 -1.74 -3.78 -21.04
CA GLY A 84 -2.80 -3.07 -20.35
C GLY A 84 -2.57 -1.57 -20.34
N PHE A 85 -3.54 -0.83 -19.80
CA PHE A 85 -3.50 0.62 -19.69
C PHE A 85 -3.23 1.06 -18.25
N ASN A 86 -2.58 2.20 -18.05
CA ASN A 86 -2.56 2.85 -16.73
C ASN A 86 -3.63 3.94 -16.71
N PHE A 87 -4.65 3.77 -15.89
CA PHE A 87 -5.58 4.85 -15.60
C PHE A 87 -4.84 5.82 -14.68
N ASN A 88 -4.12 6.79 -15.24
CA ASN A 88 -3.57 7.89 -14.48
C ASN A 88 -4.75 8.80 -14.07
N SER A 89 -5.37 8.52 -12.92
CA SER A 89 -6.28 9.48 -12.29
C SER A 89 -5.42 10.51 -11.55
N PHE A 90 -5.52 11.77 -11.95
CA PHE A 90 -5.11 12.85 -11.07
C PHE A 90 -6.17 12.96 -9.99
N GLU A 91 -5.78 12.76 -8.74
CA GLU A 91 -6.67 12.94 -7.59
C GLU A 91 -6.35 14.26 -6.92
N ASN A 92 -7.40 15.01 -6.55
CA ASN A 92 -7.24 16.26 -5.82
C ASN A 92 -7.51 16.00 -4.34
N LYS A 93 -6.49 16.23 -3.50
CA LYS A 93 -6.59 16.23 -2.05
C LYS A 93 -7.02 17.61 -1.58
N LEU A 94 -8.14 17.65 -0.87
CA LEU A 94 -8.71 18.88 -0.31
C LEU A 94 -8.31 18.97 1.16
N TYR A 95 -7.65 20.06 1.52
CA TYR A 95 -7.34 20.40 2.90
C TYR A 95 -8.40 21.37 3.41
N LEU A 96 -9.07 20.98 4.48
CA LEU A 96 -10.15 21.75 5.08
C LEU A 96 -9.64 22.48 6.33
N ASN A 97 -10.03 23.74 6.50
CA ASN A 97 -9.82 24.47 7.74
C ASN A 97 -10.78 23.98 8.84
N LYS A 98 -10.68 24.57 10.05
CA LYS A 98 -11.50 24.17 11.21
C LYS A 98 -12.99 24.39 11.00
N GLU A 99 -13.36 25.31 10.12
CA GLU A 99 -14.73 25.63 9.75
C GLU A 99 -15.26 24.70 8.64
N GLY A 100 -14.44 23.77 8.12
CA GLY A 100 -14.80 22.84 7.06
C GLY A 100 -14.72 23.43 5.65
N CYS A 101 -14.16 24.63 5.50
CA CYS A 101 -13.95 25.28 4.21
C CYS A 101 -12.62 24.84 3.58
N ILE A 102 -12.57 24.81 2.24
CA ILE A 102 -11.34 24.48 1.51
C ILE A 102 -10.30 25.59 1.75
N GLU A 103 -9.18 25.20 2.33
CA GLU A 103 -8.00 26.07 2.51
C GLU A 103 -6.99 25.85 1.39
N LYS A 104 -6.86 24.61 0.90
CA LYS A 104 -5.85 24.23 -0.09
C LYS A 104 -6.31 23.01 -0.90
N ILE A 105 -5.90 22.96 -2.16
CA ILE A 105 -6.07 21.82 -3.05
C ILE A 105 -4.70 21.40 -3.55
N GLU A 106 -4.37 20.12 -3.43
CA GLU A 106 -3.17 19.53 -4.03
C GLU A 106 -3.54 18.44 -5.01
N THR A 107 -2.93 18.43 -6.19
CA THR A 107 -3.06 17.32 -7.12
C THR A 107 -2.01 16.26 -6.77
N GLU A 108 -2.48 15.12 -6.28
CA GLU A 108 -1.62 13.98 -5.99
C GLU A 108 -1.30 13.21 -7.27
N LYS A 109 -0.06 12.72 -7.32
CA LYS A 109 0.44 11.85 -8.39
C LYS A 109 0.77 10.50 -7.79
N GLU A 110 0.50 9.46 -8.57
CA GLU A 110 0.93 8.10 -8.25
C GLU A 110 2.46 8.08 -8.01
N SER A 111 2.87 7.39 -6.94
CA SER A 111 4.27 7.26 -6.53
C SER A 111 4.69 5.78 -6.45
N ASP A 112 5.94 5.51 -6.11
CA ASP A 112 6.42 4.13 -5.91
C ASP A 112 5.70 3.45 -4.76
N ALA A 113 5.37 4.16 -3.68
CA ALA A 113 4.52 3.63 -2.59
C ALA A 113 3.13 3.21 -3.08
N HIS A 114 2.54 3.91 -4.05
CA HIS A 114 1.29 3.49 -4.67
C HIS A 114 1.47 2.23 -5.51
N THR A 115 2.63 2.05 -6.15
CA THR A 115 2.91 0.86 -6.98
C THR A 115 3.08 -0.42 -6.15
N LEU A 116 3.38 -0.31 -4.85
CA LEU A 116 3.47 -1.45 -3.93
C LEU A 116 2.10 -2.09 -3.62
N ILE A 117 1.00 -1.40 -3.94
CA ILE A 117 -0.39 -1.81 -3.69
C ILE A 117 -1.09 -2.07 -5.04
#